data_AF-A0A925XS07-F1
#
_entry.id   AF-A0A925XS07-F1
#
_cell.length_a   1.000
_cell.length_b   1.000
_cell.length_c   1.000
_cell.angle_alpha   90.00
_cell.angle_beta   90.00
_cell.angle_gamma   90.00
#
_symmetry.space_group_name_H-M   'P 1'
#
loop_
_entity.id
_entity.type
_entity.pdbx_description
1 polymer ?
#
loop_
_entity_poly.entity_id
_entity_poly.type
_entity_poly.pdbx_seq_one_letter_code
_entity_poly.pdbx_strand_id
1 'polypeptide(L)'
;MGEDDPLARYGPPLAGVIIAAVLSILAAALVAGQVDGDYQQRALVYAGFVLWVILGAAVVFVLAHQGEAGRFSMARVLLWAASIWLWPLFVLLRRRRSGG
;
A
#
# COMPACT_ATOMS: atom_id res chain seq x y z
N MET A 1 -29.24 -4.31 -17.94
CA MET A 1 -27.78 -4.15 -17.95
C MET A 1 -27.53 -2.76 -17.39
N GLY A 2 -27.15 -2.68 -16.12
CA GLY A 2 -27.20 -1.44 -15.35
C GLY A 2 -26.25 -0.38 -15.87
N GLU A 3 -26.82 0.70 -16.38
CA GLU A 3 -26.18 2.01 -16.43
C GLU A 3 -25.80 2.41 -14.99
N ASP A 4 -24.56 2.86 -14.81
CA ASP A 4 -23.96 3.32 -13.55
C ASP A 4 -23.67 2.25 -12.48
N ASP A 5 -22.81 1.28 -12.80
CA ASP A 5 -22.16 0.48 -11.75
C ASP A 5 -20.93 1.24 -11.21
N PRO A 6 -21.00 1.90 -10.03
CA PRO A 6 -19.89 2.68 -9.48
C PRO A 6 -18.65 1.82 -9.28
N LEU A 7 -18.82 0.50 -9.05
CA LEU A 7 -17.73 -0.47 -8.90
C LEU A 7 -16.86 -0.59 -10.15
N ALA A 8 -17.43 -0.44 -11.36
CA ALA A 8 -16.67 -0.49 -12.61
C ALA A 8 -15.69 0.69 -12.73
N ARG A 9 -16.02 1.84 -12.14
CA ARG A 9 -15.16 3.05 -12.12
C ARG A 9 -14.01 2.92 -11.12
N TYR A 10 -14.21 2.22 -10.00
CA TYR A 10 -13.18 2.01 -8.98
C TYR A 10 -12.36 0.73 -9.18
N GLY A 11 -12.82 -0.20 -10.04
CA GLY A 11 -12.18 -1.50 -10.29
C GLY A 11 -10.70 -1.41 -10.69
N PRO A 12 -10.31 -0.58 -11.69
CA PRO A 12 -8.92 -0.48 -12.10
C PRO A 12 -8.00 0.11 -11.01
N PRO A 13 -8.34 1.25 -10.35
CA PRO A 13 -7.54 1.74 -9.22
C PRO A 13 -7.41 0.73 -8.07
N LEU A 14 -8.53 0.09 -7.68
CA LEU A 14 -8.55 -0.95 -6.64
C LEU A 14 -7.62 -2.12 -6.99
N ALA A 15 -7.70 -2.63 -8.23
CA ALA A 15 -6.82 -3.69 -8.68
C ALA A 15 -5.34 -3.30 -8.56
N GLY A 16 -4.99 -2.05 -8.87
CA GLY A 16 -3.63 -1.53 -8.73
C GLY A 16 -3.17 -1.51 -7.27
N VAL A 17 -4.02 -1.08 -6.34
CA VAL A 17 -3.72 -1.09 -4.90
C VAL A 17 -3.56 -2.52 -4.38
N ILE A 18 -4.45 -3.42 -4.77
CA ILE A 18 -4.41 -4.83 -4.35
C ILE A 18 -3.11 -5.49 -4.85
N ILE A 19 -2.75 -5.28 -6.12
CA ILE A 19 -1.50 -5.80 -6.69
C ILE A 19 -0.29 -5.23 -5.93
N ALA A 20 -0.27 -3.93 -5.67
CA ALA A 20 0.81 -3.30 -4.90
C ALA A 20 0.92 -3.84 -3.46
N ALA A 21 -0.21 -4.13 -2.81
CA ALA A 21 -0.27 -4.72 -1.49
C ALA A 21 0.27 -6.16 -1.49
N VAL A 22 -0.17 -6.99 -2.45
CA VAL A 22 0.33 -8.37 -2.60
C VAL A 22 1.84 -8.37 -2.83
N LEU A 23 2.35 -7.53 -3.74
CA LEU A 23 3.78 -7.40 -3.98
C LEU A 23 4.56 -6.98 -2.73
N SER A 24 3.99 -6.07 -1.93
CA SER A 24 4.60 -5.62 -0.67
C SER A 24 4.63 -6.72 0.39
N ILE A 25 3.59 -7.57 0.48
CA ILE A 25 3.57 -8.74 1.37
C ILE A 25 4.62 -9.77 0.96
N LEU A 26 4.78 -10.04 -0.35
CA LEU A 26 5.81 -10.95 -0.85
C LEU A 26 7.22 -10.42 -0.56
N ALA A 27 7.45 -9.12 -0.74
CA ALA A 27 8.71 -8.48 -0.38
C ALA A 27 8.99 -8.57 1.13
N ALA A 28 7.98 -8.34 1.97
CA ALA A 28 8.08 -8.50 3.42
C ALA A 28 8.46 -9.93 3.83
N ALA A 29 7.85 -10.94 3.19
CA ALA A 29 8.16 -12.34 3.43
C ALA A 29 9.61 -12.69 3.05
N LEU A 30 10.07 -12.21 1.88
CA LEU A 30 11.46 -12.38 1.43
C LEU A 30 12.44 -11.80 2.44
N VAL A 31 12.21 -10.55 2.88
CA VAL A 31 13.08 -9.87 3.84
C VAL A 31 13.07 -10.57 5.21
N ALA A 32 11.90 -10.92 5.73
CA ALA A 32 11.78 -11.61 7.01
C ALA A 32 12.44 -13.00 6.99
N GLY A 33 12.41 -13.69 5.85
CA GLY A 33 13.08 -14.98 5.65
C GLY A 33 14.61 -14.91 5.68
N GLN A 34 15.20 -13.74 5.39
CA GLN A 34 16.65 -13.53 5.49
C GLN A 34 17.12 -13.23 6.91
N VAL A 35 16.22 -13.05 7.87
CA VAL A 35 16.60 -12.78 9.27
C VAL A 35 17.12 -14.06 9.91
N ASP A 36 18.39 -14.07 10.28
CA ASP A 36 18.96 -15.13 11.12
C ASP A 36 18.34 -15.06 12.52
N GLY A 37 17.74 -16.15 12.96
CA GLY A 37 16.97 -16.19 14.20
C GLY A 37 16.09 -17.43 14.32
N ASP A 38 15.47 -17.58 15.48
CA ASP A 38 14.47 -18.62 15.71
C ASP A 38 13.17 -18.34 14.92
N TYR A 39 12.29 -19.35 14.84
CA TYR A 39 11.02 -19.23 14.13
C TYR A 39 10.16 -18.07 14.68
N GLN A 40 10.21 -17.83 15.99
CA GLN A 40 9.43 -16.78 16.64
C GLN A 40 9.90 -15.39 16.22
N GLN A 41 11.21 -15.17 16.11
CA GLN A 41 11.81 -13.93 15.63
C GLN A 41 11.41 -13.66 14.18
N ARG A 42 11.53 -14.66 13.29
CA ARG A 42 11.11 -14.55 11.88
C ARG A 42 9.61 -14.25 11.77
N ALA A 43 8.80 -14.90 12.58
CA ALA A 43 7.34 -14.69 12.61
C ALA A 43 6.98 -13.27 13.09
N LEU A 44 7.65 -12.75 14.12
CA LEU A 44 7.43 -11.39 14.61
C LEU A 44 7.86 -10.33 13.60
N VAL A 45 9.00 -10.52 12.93
CA VAL A 45 9.46 -9.62 11.86
C VAL A 45 8.46 -9.62 10.71
N TYR A 46 8.01 -10.80 10.27
CA TYR A 46 6.98 -10.91 9.24
C TYR A 46 5.67 -10.23 9.66
N ALA A 47 5.19 -10.46 10.88
CA ALA A 47 3.97 -9.83 11.40
C ALA A 47 4.10 -8.29 11.46
N GLY A 48 5.26 -7.78 11.87
CA GLY A 48 5.56 -6.35 11.86
C GLY A 48 5.51 -5.75 10.46
N PHE A 49 6.12 -6.41 9.47
CA PHE A 49 6.04 -5.96 8.08
C PHE A 49 4.63 -6.07 7.50
N VAL A 50 3.86 -7.12 7.81
CA VAL A 50 2.47 -7.23 7.37
C VAL A 50 1.64 -6.07 7.93
N LEU A 51 1.77 -5.76 9.22
CA LEU A 51 1.11 -4.59 9.82
C LEU A 51 1.53 -3.28 9.14
N TRP A 52 2.82 -3.12 8.83
CA TRP A 52 3.34 -1.97 8.10
C TRP A 52 2.70 -1.81 6.72
N VAL A 53 2.61 -2.91 5.96
CA VAL A 53 2.01 -2.94 4.63
C VAL A 53 0.51 -2.65 4.69
N ILE A 54 -0.22 -3.19 5.67
CA ILE A 54 -1.64 -2.91 5.87
C ILE A 54 -1.87 -1.42 6.13
N LEU A 55 -1.06 -0.80 7.01
CA LEU A 55 -1.16 0.62 7.30
C LEU A 55 -0.82 1.48 6.07
N GLY A 56 0.26 1.14 5.36
CA GLY A 56 0.63 1.81 4.11
C GLY A 56 -0.45 1.70 3.04
N ALA A 57 -1.06 0.52 2.88
CA ALA A 57 -2.16 0.29 1.95
C ALA A 57 -3.39 1.12 2.30
N ALA A 58 -3.73 1.27 3.59
CA ALA A 58 -4.82 2.13 4.03
C ALA A 58 -4.57 3.62 3.70
N VAL A 59 -3.36 4.12 3.96
CA VAL A 59 -2.97 5.50 3.62
C VAL A 59 -3.09 5.74 2.12
N VAL A 60 -2.56 4.80 1.34
CA VAL A 60 -2.54 4.86 -0.12
C VAL A 60 -3.96 4.75 -0.68
N PHE A 61 -4.82 3.91 -0.12
CA PHE A 61 -6.25 3.83 -0.46
C PHE A 61 -6.99 5.15 -0.20
N VAL A 62 -6.76 5.80 0.95
CA VAL A 62 -7.35 7.12 1.25
C VAL A 62 -6.87 8.17 0.24
N LEU A 63 -5.60 8.14 -0.15
CA LEU A 63 -5.06 9.04 -1.17
C LEU A 63 -5.65 8.75 -2.56
N ALA A 64 -5.94 7.48 -2.87
CA ALA A 64 -6.60 7.04 -4.11
C ALA A 64 -7.99 7.62 -4.21
N HIS A 65 -8.70 7.56 -3.08
CA HIS A 65 -10.06 8.01 -3.00
C HIS A 65 -10.19 9.53 -3.15
N GLN A 66 -9.12 10.29 -2.85
CA GLN A 66 -9.07 11.73 -3.07
C GLN A 66 -8.56 12.12 -4.48
N GLY A 67 -7.79 11.25 -5.13
CA GLY A 67 -7.23 11.47 -6.47
C GLY A 67 -8.06 10.76 -7.54
N GLU A 68 -8.94 11.51 -8.21
CA GLU A 68 -9.85 11.05 -9.24
C GLU A 68 -9.29 10.00 -10.24
N ALA A 69 -10.16 9.02 -10.54
CA ALA A 69 -10.29 8.09 -11.68
C ALA A 69 -9.30 8.18 -12.88
N GLY A 70 -7.99 8.28 -12.65
CA GLY A 70 -7.01 8.27 -13.73
C GLY A 70 -6.68 6.85 -14.21
N ARG A 71 -6.48 6.71 -15.53
CA ARG A 71 -6.13 5.46 -16.24
C ARG A 71 -5.10 4.60 -15.49
N PHE A 72 -5.39 3.29 -15.45
CA PHE A 72 -4.51 2.25 -14.92
C PHE A 72 -3.10 2.38 -15.54
N SER A 73 -2.09 2.60 -14.72
CA SER A 73 -0.70 2.75 -15.17
C SER A 73 0.23 1.96 -14.26
N MET A 74 1.08 1.14 -14.87
CA MET A 74 2.09 0.33 -14.18
C MET A 74 3.03 1.18 -13.33
N ALA A 75 3.41 2.36 -13.84
CA ALA A 75 4.20 3.34 -13.10
C ALA A 75 3.48 3.81 -11.83
N ARG A 76 2.15 3.90 -11.90
CA ARG A 76 1.31 4.23 -10.75
C ARG A 76 1.35 3.08 -9.74
N VAL A 77 1.16 1.83 -10.15
CA VAL A 77 1.27 0.66 -9.23
C VAL A 77 2.60 0.63 -8.48
N LEU A 78 3.72 0.89 -9.17
CA LEU A 78 5.04 0.98 -8.54
C LEU A 78 5.17 2.15 -7.57
N LEU A 79 4.63 3.33 -7.93
CA LEU A 79 4.60 4.49 -7.05
C LEU A 79 3.75 4.22 -5.79
N TRP A 80 2.70 3.43 -5.94
CA TRP A 80 1.80 3.03 -4.85
C TRP A 80 2.48 2.03 -3.93
N ALA A 81 3.19 1.04 -4.48
CA ALA A 81 4.04 0.14 -3.70
C ALA A 81 5.13 0.93 -2.95
N ALA A 82 5.82 1.86 -3.60
CA ALA A 82 6.80 2.73 -2.94
C ALA A 82 6.15 3.58 -1.84
N SER A 83 4.93 4.06 -2.05
CA SER A 83 4.19 4.85 -1.06
C SER A 83 3.73 4.03 0.14
N ILE A 84 3.41 2.74 -0.05
CA ILE A 84 3.12 1.79 1.04
C ILE A 84 4.33 1.63 1.95
N TRP A 85 5.56 1.73 1.42
CA TRP A 85 6.77 1.68 2.26
C TRP A 85 7.12 3.05 2.86
N LEU A 86 6.88 4.15 2.13
CA LEU A 86 7.17 5.52 2.55
C LEU A 86 6.04 6.24 3.30
N TRP A 87 4.96 5.54 3.69
CA TRP A 87 3.81 6.15 4.38
C TRP A 87 4.15 7.05 5.61
N PRO A 88 5.17 6.75 6.45
CA PRO A 88 5.49 7.61 7.60
C PRO A 88 5.98 8.99 7.18
N LEU A 89 6.70 9.07 6.06
CA LEU A 89 7.15 10.34 5.49
C LEU A 89 5.96 11.19 5.05
N PHE A 90 4.94 10.58 4.43
CA PHE A 90 3.72 11.31 4.05
C PHE A 90 2.94 11.80 5.27
N VAL A 91 2.85 11.00 6.34
CA VAL A 91 2.23 11.43 7.60
C VAL A 91 3.00 12.58 8.24
N LEU A 92 4.34 12.51 8.25
CA LEU A 92 5.20 13.56 8.79
C LEU A 92 5.12 14.86 7.96
N LEU A 93 5.16 14.75 6.63
CA LEU A 93 5.03 15.88 5.71
C LEU A 93 3.66 16.54 5.81
N ARG A 94 2.58 15.75 5.98
CA ARG A 94 1.22 16.29 6.20
C ARG A 94 1.11 17.03 7.53
N ARG A 95 1.70 16.48 8.61
CA ARG A 95 1.77 17.17 9.91
C ARG A 95 2.49 18.51 9.83
N ARG A 96 3.59 18.59 9.06
CA ARG A 96 4.30 19.87 8.84
C ARG A 96 3.46 20.90 8.09
N ARG A 97 2.61 20.46 7.17
CA ARG A 97 1.79 21.35 6.33
C ARG A 97 0.52 21.86 7.02
N SER A 98 0.02 21.15 8.04
CA SER A 98 -1.12 21.61 8.85
C SER A 98 -0.72 22.46 10.07
N GLY A 99 0.58 22.61 10.33
CA GLY A 99 1.13 23.38 11.45
C GLY A 99 1.80 24.71 11.08
N GLY A 100 1.64 25.16 9.83
CA GLY A 100 2.09 26.48 9.34
C GLY A 100 0.95 27.22 8.68
#